data_AF-A0A7X9STW9-F1
#
_entry.id   AF-A0A7X9STW9-F1
#
_cell.length_a   1.000
_cell.length_b   1.000
_cell.length_c   1.000
_cell.angle_alpha   90.00
_cell.angle_beta   90.00
_cell.angle_gamma   90.00
#
_symmetry.space_group_name_H-M   'P 1'
#
loop_
_entity.id
_entity.type
_entity.pdbx_description
1 polymer ?
#
loop_
_entity_poly.entity_id
_entity_poly.type
_entity_poly.pdbx_seq_one_letter_code
_entity_poly.pdbx_strand_id
1 'polypeptide(L)'
;LYDITVLAVGINGNTYVASDYDRLIIDTNEVLNSSFTKKALDNKNTVLYQYLDHGFTKLTKNSSTIVAIKVLCDKLTREPYGFVYVLISEHTFHKYYDYFVGNGNSISIISSDGTIVSSNLSSKIGTKNLDLYNISNVILNNNLKYVNTKLGSSDVAILSKHLSTYNFNIVGTIDKNIVLSEIYDSSEIIAVSILIASIFIAITFFVIRRTTKPISALVKVMPKIIHGDFNNHIPIVGSYEVRELSANFNYMLD
;
A
#
# COMPACT_ATOMS: atom_id res chain seq x y z
N LEU A 1 -15.63 0.82 25.63
CA LEU A 1 -16.22 -0.54 25.78
C LEU A 1 -17.65 -0.63 25.20
N TYR A 2 -18.13 0.35 24.41
CA TYR A 2 -19.54 0.45 23.97
C TYR A 2 -19.83 -0.07 22.55
N ASP A 3 -18.96 -0.92 21.99
CA ASP A 3 -18.99 -1.24 20.56
C ASP A 3 -19.27 -2.73 20.28
N ILE A 4 -19.58 -3.51 21.33
CA ILE A 4 -19.96 -4.94 21.26
C ILE A 4 -21.25 -5.15 22.06
N THR A 5 -22.23 -5.80 21.44
CA THR A 5 -23.49 -6.18 22.08
C THR A 5 -23.67 -7.69 22.01
N VAL A 6 -24.08 -8.29 23.13
CA VAL A 6 -24.49 -9.69 23.19
C VAL A 6 -26.00 -9.75 23.44
N LEU A 7 -26.70 -10.50 22.61
CA LEU A 7 -28.15 -10.72 22.66
C LEU A 7 -28.43 -12.22 22.56
N ALA A 8 -29.38 -12.72 23.34
CA ALA A 8 -30.00 -14.01 23.14
C ALA A 8 -31.47 -13.83 22.76
N VAL A 9 -31.94 -14.64 21.80
CA VAL A 9 -33.35 -14.66 21.37
C VAL A 9 -33.83 -16.11 21.32
N GLY A 10 -34.87 -16.43 22.10
CA GLY A 10 -35.56 -17.70 22.03
C GLY A 10 -36.52 -17.74 20.84
N ILE A 11 -36.78 -18.93 20.29
CA ILE A 11 -37.78 -19.11 19.21
C ILE A 11 -39.18 -18.74 19.70
N ASN A 12 -39.41 -18.77 21.01
CA ASN A 12 -40.64 -18.29 21.66
C ASN A 12 -40.77 -16.75 21.72
N GLY A 13 -39.80 -16.00 21.18
CA GLY A 13 -39.81 -14.54 21.15
C GLY A 13 -39.24 -13.87 22.41
N ASN A 14 -38.83 -14.63 23.44
CA ASN A 14 -38.17 -14.07 24.60
C ASN A 14 -36.77 -13.58 24.23
N THR A 15 -36.36 -12.44 24.78
CA THR A 15 -35.06 -11.83 24.48
C THR A 15 -34.31 -11.50 25.75
N TYR A 16 -32.98 -11.53 25.67
CA TYR A 16 -32.07 -11.09 26.71
C TYR A 16 -30.92 -10.30 26.08
N VAL A 17 -30.70 -9.08 26.54
CA VAL A 17 -29.57 -8.24 26.12
C VAL A 17 -28.63 -8.12 27.31
N ALA A 18 -27.34 -8.40 27.11
CA ALA A 18 -26.37 -8.43 28.21
C ALA A 18 -26.03 -7.05 28.81
N SER A 19 -26.39 -5.97 28.13
CA SER A 19 -26.10 -4.59 28.55
C SER A 19 -27.39 -3.85 28.89
N ASP A 20 -27.45 -3.25 30.08
CA ASP A 20 -28.61 -2.51 30.57
C ASP A 20 -28.92 -1.23 29.77
N TYR A 21 -27.94 -0.72 29.00
CA TYR A 21 -28.11 0.49 28.18
C TYR A 21 -28.41 0.21 26.71
N ASP A 22 -28.39 -1.06 26.31
CA ASP A 22 -28.70 -1.49 24.96
C ASP A 22 -30.05 -2.19 24.90
N ARG A 23 -30.66 -2.19 23.71
CA ARG A 23 -31.95 -2.84 23.47
C ARG A 23 -32.12 -3.12 22.00
N LEU A 24 -32.91 -4.14 21.68
CA LEU A 24 -33.42 -4.33 20.33
C LEU A 24 -34.19 -3.09 19.88
N ILE A 25 -33.97 -2.70 18.62
CA ILE A 25 -34.71 -1.59 17.98
C ILE A 25 -35.69 -2.08 16.90
N ILE A 26 -35.67 -3.37 16.60
CA ILE A 26 -36.60 -4.06 15.68
C ILE A 26 -37.32 -5.17 16.44
N ASP A 27 -38.46 -5.63 15.89
CA ASP A 27 -39.27 -6.67 16.52
C ASP A 27 -38.51 -8.02 16.57
N THR A 28 -38.72 -8.79 17.63
CA THR A 28 -38.07 -10.09 17.78
C THR A 28 -38.40 -11.04 16.62
N ASN A 29 -39.64 -11.02 16.12
CA ASN A 29 -40.03 -11.85 14.98
C ASN A 29 -39.32 -11.40 13.70
N GLU A 30 -39.03 -10.11 13.56
CA GLU A 30 -38.23 -9.59 12.44
C GLU A 30 -36.79 -10.12 12.48
N VAL A 31 -36.16 -10.11 13.67
CA VAL A 31 -34.84 -10.72 13.88
C VAL A 31 -34.85 -12.21 13.53
N LEU A 32 -35.83 -12.96 14.04
CA LEU A 32 -35.95 -14.41 13.83
C LEU A 32 -36.19 -14.78 12.36
N ASN A 33 -36.95 -13.96 11.62
CA ASN A 33 -37.28 -14.19 10.21
C ASN A 33 -36.28 -13.56 9.22
N SER A 34 -35.30 -12.82 9.71
CA SER A 34 -34.28 -12.16 8.90
C SER A 34 -33.45 -13.15 8.06
N SER A 35 -32.85 -12.64 6.99
CA SER A 35 -31.97 -13.44 6.12
C SER A 35 -30.72 -13.93 6.85
N PHE A 36 -30.15 -13.11 7.75
CA PHE A 36 -28.96 -13.48 8.50
C PHE A 36 -29.23 -14.59 9.53
N THR A 37 -30.41 -14.60 10.17
CA THR A 37 -30.80 -15.67 11.11
C THR A 37 -31.09 -16.97 10.38
N LYS A 38 -31.79 -16.92 9.24
CA LYS A 38 -32.03 -18.09 8.39
C LYS A 38 -30.74 -18.74 7.90
N LYS A 39 -29.77 -17.94 7.41
CA LYS A 39 -28.44 -18.44 7.03
C LYS A 39 -27.70 -19.11 8.20
N ALA A 40 -27.83 -18.56 9.41
CA ALA A 40 -27.24 -19.18 10.60
C ALA A 40 -27.92 -20.50 10.96
N LEU A 41 -29.25 -20.59 10.80
CA LEU A 41 -30.02 -21.81 10.99
C LEU A 41 -29.58 -22.92 10.03
N ASP A 42 -29.35 -22.59 8.75
CA ASP A 42 -28.81 -23.52 7.74
C ASP A 42 -27.41 -24.03 8.13
N ASN A 43 -26.67 -23.26 8.94
CA ASN A 43 -25.33 -23.56 9.45
C ASN A 43 -25.32 -23.81 10.98
N LYS A 44 -26.38 -24.40 11.54
CA LYS A 44 -26.60 -24.51 13.01
C LYS A 44 -25.44 -25.10 13.84
N ASN A 45 -24.55 -25.86 13.22
CA ASN A 45 -23.45 -26.53 13.92
C ASN A 45 -22.23 -25.61 14.18
N THR A 46 -22.08 -24.49 13.48
CA THR A 46 -20.95 -23.57 13.61
C THR A 46 -21.39 -22.21 14.17
N VAL A 47 -20.43 -21.29 14.39
CA VAL A 47 -20.74 -19.87 14.58
C VAL A 47 -20.64 -19.22 13.20
N LEU A 48 -21.69 -18.54 12.77
CA LEU A 48 -21.71 -17.88 11.46
C LEU A 48 -21.44 -16.39 11.64
N TYR A 49 -20.43 -15.86 10.96
CA TYR A 49 -20.10 -14.44 10.94
C TYR A 49 -20.64 -13.81 9.66
N GLN A 50 -21.35 -12.70 9.78
CA GLN A 50 -21.98 -12.01 8.66
C GLN A 50 -21.82 -10.51 8.80
N TYR A 51 -21.78 -9.82 7.66
CA TYR A 51 -21.82 -8.35 7.62
C TYR A 51 -23.26 -7.86 7.57
N LEU A 52 -23.53 -6.76 8.28
CA LEU A 52 -24.76 -6.00 8.26
C LEU A 52 -24.42 -4.52 8.04
N ASP A 53 -25.15 -3.84 7.15
CA ASP A 53 -24.99 -2.41 6.93
C ASP A 53 -25.26 -1.60 8.19
N HIS A 54 -26.22 -2.05 9.00
CA HIS A 54 -26.55 -1.49 10.29
C HIS A 54 -26.85 -2.61 11.28
N GLY A 55 -26.38 -2.49 12.52
CA GLY A 55 -26.81 -3.38 13.59
C GLY A 55 -28.28 -3.16 13.97
N PHE A 56 -28.84 -4.09 14.73
CA PHE A 56 -30.26 -4.09 15.11
C PHE A 56 -30.48 -3.80 16.60
N THR A 57 -29.49 -3.21 17.27
CA THR A 57 -29.57 -2.74 18.65
C THR A 57 -29.30 -1.24 18.75
N LYS A 58 -29.71 -0.62 19.86
CA LYS A 58 -29.54 0.83 20.08
C LYS A 58 -28.09 1.29 19.95
N LEU A 59 -27.12 0.47 20.36
CA LEU A 59 -25.69 0.81 20.25
C LEU A 59 -25.12 0.60 18.83
N THR A 60 -25.69 -0.33 18.06
CA THR A 60 -25.10 -0.76 16.78
C THR A 60 -25.85 -0.23 15.55
N LYS A 61 -27.03 0.39 15.74
CA LYS A 61 -27.92 0.86 14.65
C LYS A 61 -27.33 1.88 13.67
N ASN A 62 -26.30 2.62 14.08
CA ASN A 62 -25.72 3.71 13.28
C ASN A 62 -24.38 3.29 12.64
N SER A 63 -23.97 2.03 12.77
CA SER A 63 -22.69 1.55 12.23
C SER A 63 -22.86 0.23 11.52
N SER A 64 -22.11 0.06 10.42
CA SER A 64 -21.82 -1.24 9.86
C SER A 64 -21.32 -2.18 10.95
N THR A 65 -21.80 -3.42 10.93
CA THR A 65 -21.66 -4.35 12.04
C THR A 65 -21.34 -5.73 11.50
N ILE A 66 -20.41 -6.42 12.16
CA ILE A 66 -20.19 -7.84 11.98
C ILE A 66 -21.01 -8.55 13.06
N VAL A 67 -21.95 -9.40 12.64
CA VAL A 67 -22.76 -10.21 13.55
C VAL A 67 -22.22 -11.64 13.58
N ALA A 68 -21.88 -12.14 14.76
CA ALA A 68 -21.63 -13.54 15.00
C ALA A 68 -22.90 -14.20 15.55
N ILE A 69 -23.38 -15.26 14.90
CA ILE A 69 -24.61 -15.93 15.26
C ILE A 69 -24.32 -17.39 15.60
N LYS A 70 -24.71 -17.80 16.81
CA LYS A 70 -24.72 -19.20 17.21
C LYS A 70 -26.15 -19.67 17.41
N VAL A 71 -26.55 -20.70 16.66
CA VAL A 71 -27.80 -21.40 16.89
C VAL A 71 -27.67 -22.26 18.14
N LEU A 72 -28.61 -22.11 19.07
CA LEU A 72 -28.72 -22.91 20.26
C LEU A 72 -29.65 -24.08 19.97
N CYS A 73 -29.12 -25.30 20.05
CA CYS A 73 -29.88 -26.52 19.83
C CYS A 73 -29.91 -27.35 21.10
N ASP A 74 -31.03 -28.04 21.32
CA ASP A 74 -31.14 -29.04 22.37
C ASP A 74 -30.10 -30.16 22.12
N LYS A 75 -29.45 -30.61 23.19
CA LYS A 75 -28.35 -31.59 23.07
C LYS A 75 -28.84 -32.96 22.61
N LEU A 76 -30.07 -33.34 23.00
CA LEU A 76 -30.66 -34.64 22.72
C LEU A 76 -31.40 -34.63 21.38
N THR A 77 -32.35 -33.70 21.18
CA THR A 77 -33.21 -33.69 19.99
C THR A 77 -32.54 -33.02 18.79
N ARG A 78 -31.47 -32.21 19.02
CA ARG A 78 -30.81 -31.38 18.00
C ARG A 78 -31.71 -30.32 17.38
N GLU A 79 -32.88 -30.10 17.98
CA GLU A 79 -33.83 -29.07 17.58
C GLU A 79 -33.33 -27.69 18.05
N PRO A 80 -33.34 -26.68 17.18
CA PRO A 80 -33.09 -25.30 17.56
C PRO A 80 -34.11 -24.82 18.60
N TYR A 81 -33.67 -24.12 19.65
CA TYR A 81 -34.56 -23.46 20.62
C TYR A 81 -34.30 -21.96 20.75
N GLY A 82 -33.20 -21.46 20.19
CA GLY A 82 -32.87 -20.04 20.22
C GLY A 82 -31.56 -19.71 19.52
N PHE A 83 -31.12 -18.48 19.68
CA PHE A 83 -29.96 -17.92 19.00
C PHE A 83 -29.21 -16.99 19.96
N VAL A 84 -27.88 -17.01 19.86
CA VAL A 84 -27.02 -15.97 20.45
C VAL A 84 -26.45 -15.14 19.31
N TYR A 85 -26.60 -13.82 19.42
CA TYR A 85 -26.05 -12.83 18.52
C TYR A 85 -24.99 -12.03 19.27
N VAL A 86 -23.82 -11.89 18.66
CA VAL A 86 -22.79 -10.95 19.09
C VAL A 86 -22.62 -9.94 17.97
N LEU A 87 -23.06 -8.71 18.19
CA LEU A 87 -22.92 -7.61 17.26
C LEU A 87 -21.64 -6.84 17.60
N ILE A 88 -20.73 -6.74 16.64
CA ILE A 88 -19.46 -6.03 16.79
C ILE A 88 -19.45 -4.92 15.76
N SER A 89 -19.40 -3.67 16.21
CA SER A 89 -19.27 -2.53 15.28
C SER A 89 -18.00 -2.69 14.45
N GLU A 90 -18.10 -2.40 13.15
CA GLU A 90 -16.96 -2.43 12.22
C GLU A 90 -15.80 -1.58 12.75
N HIS A 91 -16.09 -0.45 13.39
CA HIS A 91 -15.10 0.42 14.02
C HIS A 91 -14.24 -0.29 15.08
N THR A 92 -14.79 -1.28 15.78
CA THR A 92 -14.00 -2.13 16.70
C THR A 92 -13.04 -3.01 15.95
N PHE A 93 -13.48 -3.57 14.83
CA PHE A 93 -12.64 -4.39 13.95
C PHE A 93 -11.52 -3.56 13.33
N HIS A 94 -11.83 -2.33 12.90
CA HIS A 94 -10.89 -1.39 12.33
C HIS A 94 -9.67 -1.12 13.23
N LYS A 95 -9.90 -0.87 14.53
CA LYS A 95 -8.84 -0.62 15.52
C LYS A 95 -7.77 -1.71 15.58
N TYR A 96 -8.09 -2.97 15.24
CA TYR A 96 -7.13 -4.07 15.29
C TYR A 96 -6.11 -4.08 14.16
N TYR A 97 -6.38 -3.41 13.04
CA TYR A 97 -5.45 -3.36 11.93
C TYR A 97 -5.02 -1.94 11.57
N ASP A 98 -5.62 -0.91 12.19
CA ASP A 98 -5.37 0.50 11.92
C ASP A 98 -3.87 0.87 11.94
N TYR A 99 -3.10 0.32 12.89
CA TYR A 99 -1.66 0.56 12.99
C TYR A 99 -0.81 0.02 11.84
N PHE A 100 -1.38 -0.84 10.98
CA PHE A 100 -0.73 -1.33 9.77
C PHE A 100 -1.08 -0.51 8.54
N VAL A 101 -2.05 0.40 8.64
CA VAL A 101 -2.51 1.23 7.52
C VAL A 101 -1.65 2.49 7.44
N GLY A 102 -1.39 2.97 6.23
CA GLY A 102 -0.60 4.18 6.00
C GLY A 102 -0.75 4.71 4.58
N ASN A 103 0.04 5.72 4.22
CA ASN A 103 0.08 6.19 2.83
C ASN A 103 0.51 5.03 1.92
N GLY A 104 -0.33 4.71 0.94
CA GLY A 104 -0.08 3.62 0.00
C GLY A 104 -0.33 2.21 0.55
N ASN A 105 -0.72 2.01 1.82
CA ASN A 105 -1.14 0.70 2.32
C ASN A 105 -2.59 0.71 2.78
N SER A 106 -3.36 -0.27 2.32
CA SER A 106 -4.77 -0.45 2.72
C SER A 106 -5.04 -1.89 3.12
N ILE A 107 -5.95 -2.07 4.06
CA ILE A 107 -6.40 -3.37 4.54
C ILE A 107 -7.90 -3.48 4.26
N SER A 108 -8.29 -4.62 3.69
CA SER A 108 -9.69 -5.01 3.50
C SER A 108 -9.89 -6.40 4.10
N ILE A 109 -10.92 -6.56 4.92
CA ILE A 109 -11.39 -7.87 5.37
C ILE A 109 -12.60 -8.21 4.52
N ILE A 110 -12.56 -9.36 3.85
CA ILE A 110 -13.53 -9.76 2.83
C ILE A 110 -14.20 -11.06 3.24
N SER A 111 -15.53 -11.06 3.23
CA SER A 111 -16.37 -12.24 3.42
C SER A 111 -16.22 -13.23 2.25
N SER A 112 -16.57 -14.49 2.47
CA SER A 112 -16.54 -15.55 1.45
C SER A 112 -17.41 -15.27 0.22
N ASP A 113 -18.35 -14.32 0.31
CA ASP A 113 -19.20 -13.89 -0.81
C ASP A 113 -18.68 -12.64 -1.54
N GLY A 114 -17.45 -12.20 -1.23
CA GLY A 114 -16.78 -11.05 -1.81
C GLY A 114 -17.15 -9.70 -1.19
N THR A 115 -17.97 -9.67 -0.14
CA THR A 115 -18.35 -8.43 0.56
C THR A 115 -17.21 -7.94 1.45
N ILE A 116 -16.83 -6.67 1.34
CA ILE A 116 -15.84 -6.04 2.24
C ILE A 116 -16.53 -5.72 3.56
N VAL A 117 -16.16 -6.44 4.63
CA VAL A 117 -16.81 -6.32 5.94
C VAL A 117 -16.16 -5.27 6.84
N SER A 118 -14.90 -4.93 6.57
CA SER A 118 -14.14 -3.90 7.28
C SER A 118 -12.97 -3.43 6.39
N SER A 119 -12.69 -2.13 6.39
CA SER A 119 -11.55 -1.56 5.67
C SER A 119 -11.21 -0.17 6.19
N ASN A 120 -9.95 0.24 6.05
CA ASN A 120 -9.57 1.64 6.25
C ASN A 120 -10.15 2.58 5.17
N LEU A 121 -10.56 2.05 4.03
CA LEU A 121 -11.27 2.79 3.00
C LEU A 121 -12.77 2.71 3.27
N SER A 122 -13.30 3.64 4.07
CA SER A 122 -14.70 3.59 4.54
C SER A 122 -15.73 3.48 3.41
N SER A 123 -15.44 4.07 2.24
CA SER A 123 -16.30 3.99 1.05
C SER A 123 -16.41 2.59 0.42
N LYS A 124 -15.55 1.65 0.84
CA LYS A 124 -15.54 0.26 0.36
C LYS A 124 -16.31 -0.70 1.28
N ILE A 125 -16.54 -0.32 2.53
CA ILE A 125 -17.26 -1.16 3.51
C ILE A 125 -18.68 -1.43 2.99
N GLY A 126 -19.11 -2.69 3.08
CA GLY A 126 -20.40 -3.16 2.58
C GLY A 126 -20.48 -3.39 1.07
N THR A 127 -19.48 -2.96 0.30
CA THR A 127 -19.45 -3.20 -1.15
C THR A 127 -18.91 -4.59 -1.48
N LYS A 128 -19.38 -5.17 -2.59
CA LYS A 128 -18.79 -6.39 -3.15
C LYS A 128 -17.59 -6.06 -4.03
N ASN A 129 -16.46 -6.71 -3.78
CA ASN A 129 -15.26 -6.61 -4.60
C ASN A 129 -14.76 -8.01 -4.95
N LEU A 130 -15.35 -8.57 -6.02
CA LEU A 130 -15.04 -9.94 -6.44
C LEU A 130 -13.63 -10.06 -7.03
N ASP A 131 -13.10 -9.01 -7.65
CA ASP A 131 -11.73 -9.00 -8.19
C ASP A 131 -10.70 -9.16 -7.06
N LEU A 132 -10.83 -8.35 -6.01
CA LEU A 132 -9.95 -8.43 -4.84
C LEU A 132 -10.12 -9.77 -4.11
N TYR A 133 -11.35 -10.28 -4.00
CA TYR A 133 -11.61 -11.61 -3.45
C TYR A 133 -10.96 -12.72 -4.26
N ASN A 134 -11.08 -12.69 -5.59
CA ASN A 134 -10.48 -13.68 -6.47
C ASN A 134 -8.95 -13.66 -6.39
N ILE A 135 -8.35 -12.47 -6.39
CA ILE A 135 -6.90 -12.32 -6.19
C ILE A 135 -6.48 -12.89 -4.84
N SER A 136 -7.25 -12.61 -3.77
CA SER A 136 -6.99 -13.16 -2.44
C SER A 136 -6.99 -14.70 -2.45
N ASN A 137 -7.96 -15.32 -3.15
CA ASN A 137 -8.03 -16.78 -3.26
C ASN A 137 -6.90 -17.37 -4.12
N VAL A 138 -6.46 -16.67 -5.17
CA VAL A 138 -5.26 -17.09 -5.92
C VAL A 138 -4.04 -17.13 -5.01
N ILE A 139 -3.83 -16.11 -4.17
CA ILE A 139 -2.73 -16.08 -3.21
C ILE A 139 -2.83 -17.27 -2.23
N LEU A 140 -4.01 -17.48 -1.64
CA LEU A 140 -4.24 -18.52 -0.64
C LEU A 140 -4.12 -19.94 -1.21
N ASN A 141 -4.75 -20.21 -2.35
CA ASN A 141 -4.77 -21.54 -2.97
C ASN A 141 -3.39 -21.98 -3.48
N ASN A 142 -2.55 -21.02 -3.89
CA ASN A 142 -1.20 -21.28 -4.36
C ASN A 142 -0.13 -21.07 -3.27
N ASN A 143 -0.53 -20.80 -2.03
CA ASN A 143 0.36 -20.51 -0.90
C ASN A 143 1.42 -19.44 -1.20
N LEU A 144 1.02 -18.40 -1.95
CA LEU A 144 1.88 -17.28 -2.30
C LEU A 144 1.98 -16.30 -1.13
N LYS A 145 3.13 -15.64 -0.97
CA LYS A 145 3.27 -14.57 0.03
C LYS A 145 2.53 -13.30 -0.38
N TYR A 146 2.61 -12.98 -1.67
CA TYR A 146 1.97 -11.82 -2.29
C TYR A 146 1.89 -12.02 -3.80
N VAL A 147 1.07 -11.20 -4.47
CA VAL A 147 0.99 -11.09 -5.92
C VAL A 147 1.18 -9.63 -6.32
N ASN A 148 1.99 -9.40 -7.34
CA ASN A 148 2.08 -8.12 -8.03
C ASN A 148 1.05 -8.08 -9.15
N THR A 149 0.18 -7.08 -9.16
CA THR A 149 -0.85 -6.94 -10.19
C THR A 149 -1.24 -5.47 -10.36
N LYS A 150 -2.09 -5.20 -11.36
CA LYS A 150 -2.76 -3.91 -11.50
C LYS A 150 -4.15 -3.98 -10.92
N LEU A 151 -4.49 -3.02 -10.06
CA LEU A 151 -5.84 -2.82 -9.56
C LEU A 151 -6.32 -1.46 -10.07
N GLY A 152 -7.15 -1.48 -11.12
CA GLY A 152 -7.45 -0.27 -11.89
C GLY A 152 -6.20 0.26 -12.58
N SER A 153 -5.82 1.51 -12.29
CA SER A 153 -4.63 2.16 -12.87
C SER A 153 -3.36 2.01 -12.03
N SER A 154 -3.46 1.53 -10.79
CA SER A 154 -2.32 1.45 -9.87
C SER A 154 -1.61 0.09 -9.94
N ASP A 155 -0.28 0.12 -9.97
CA ASP A 155 0.55 -1.05 -9.76
C ASP A 155 0.62 -1.37 -8.27
N VAL A 156 0.08 -2.52 -7.87
CA VAL A 156 -0.09 -2.90 -6.47
C VAL A 156 0.60 -4.22 -6.16
N ALA A 157 1.03 -4.37 -4.90
CA ALA A 157 1.35 -5.66 -4.29
C ALA A 157 0.22 -6.05 -3.34
N ILE A 158 -0.41 -7.20 -3.56
CA ILE A 158 -1.52 -7.70 -2.76
C ILE A 158 -1.06 -8.90 -1.95
N LEU A 159 -1.36 -8.89 -0.65
CA LEU A 159 -1.11 -9.96 0.30
C LEU A 159 -2.45 -10.46 0.83
N SER A 160 -2.56 -11.75 1.15
CA SER A 160 -3.76 -12.28 1.77
C SER A 160 -3.48 -13.37 2.79
N LYS A 161 -4.32 -13.42 3.83
CA LYS A 161 -4.37 -14.51 4.80
C LYS A 161 -5.83 -14.87 5.09
N HIS A 162 -6.11 -16.16 5.20
CA HIS A 162 -7.43 -16.63 5.57
C HIS A 162 -7.59 -16.64 7.09
N LEU A 163 -8.70 -16.10 7.58
CA LEU A 163 -9.10 -16.08 8.98
C LEU A 163 -10.15 -17.17 9.22
N SER A 164 -9.69 -18.40 9.49
CA SER A 164 -10.55 -19.59 9.57
C SER A 164 -11.71 -19.47 10.55
N THR A 165 -11.53 -18.77 11.67
CA THR A 165 -12.59 -18.57 12.68
C THR A 165 -13.80 -17.83 12.11
N TYR A 166 -13.56 -16.87 11.23
CA TYR A 166 -14.61 -16.01 10.65
C TYR A 166 -15.02 -16.43 9.24
N ASN A 167 -14.23 -17.31 8.61
CA ASN A 167 -14.30 -17.62 7.18
C ASN A 167 -14.16 -16.36 6.29
N PHE A 168 -13.28 -15.45 6.70
CA PHE A 168 -12.98 -14.21 5.97
C PHE A 168 -11.53 -14.23 5.47
N ASN A 169 -11.25 -13.46 4.42
CA ASN A 169 -9.89 -13.19 3.96
C ASN A 169 -9.49 -11.79 4.40
N ILE A 170 -8.37 -11.66 5.12
CA ILE A 170 -7.72 -10.36 5.31
C ILE A 170 -6.80 -10.13 4.12
N VAL A 171 -6.91 -8.95 3.50
CA VAL A 171 -6.20 -8.59 2.27
C VAL A 171 -5.51 -7.26 2.48
N GLY A 172 -4.17 -7.26 2.39
CA GLY A 172 -3.35 -6.06 2.40
C GLY A 172 -3.03 -5.65 0.96
N THR A 173 -3.22 -4.39 0.62
CA THR A 173 -2.93 -3.83 -0.71
C THR A 173 -1.96 -2.67 -0.57
N ILE A 174 -0.77 -2.83 -1.15
CA ILE A 174 0.31 -1.85 -1.16
C ILE A 174 0.38 -1.22 -2.55
N ASP A 175 0.04 0.06 -2.68
CA ASP A 175 0.19 0.86 -3.89
C ASP A 175 1.65 1.27 -4.05
N LYS A 176 2.32 0.71 -5.06
CA LYS A 176 3.74 0.95 -5.30
C LYS A 176 4.00 2.36 -5.75
N ASN A 177 3.08 2.98 -6.49
CA ASN A 177 3.27 4.34 -6.99
C ASN A 177 3.32 5.32 -5.81
N ILE A 178 2.44 5.14 -4.83
CA ILE A 178 2.39 5.96 -3.62
C ILE A 178 3.64 5.71 -2.76
N VAL A 179 3.94 4.45 -2.45
CA VAL A 179 5.11 4.10 -1.61
C VAL A 179 6.41 4.60 -2.24
N LEU A 180 6.55 4.49 -3.57
CA LEU A 180 7.72 5.02 -4.27
C LEU A 180 7.74 6.55 -4.27
N SER A 181 6.61 7.22 -4.43
CA SER A 181 6.58 8.70 -4.38
C SER A 181 6.95 9.26 -3.01
N GLU A 182 6.66 8.53 -1.93
CA GLU A 182 7.01 8.93 -0.56
C GLU A 182 8.50 8.69 -0.24
N ILE A 183 9.10 7.65 -0.83
CA ILE A 183 10.55 7.38 -0.69
C ILE A 183 11.38 8.28 -1.62
N TYR A 184 10.87 8.56 -2.81
CA TYR A 184 11.54 9.31 -3.85
C TYR A 184 10.81 10.63 -4.06
N ASP A 185 11.10 11.62 -3.19
CA ASP A 185 10.76 13.02 -3.45
C ASP A 185 11.57 13.48 -4.69
N SER A 186 11.03 13.16 -5.86
CA SER A 186 11.79 12.98 -7.10
C SER A 186 12.47 14.27 -7.55
N SER A 187 11.98 15.42 -7.08
CA SER A 187 12.53 16.74 -7.37
C SER A 187 13.91 16.96 -6.72
N GLU A 188 14.12 16.52 -5.48
CA GLU A 188 15.42 16.70 -4.81
C GLU A 188 16.50 15.83 -5.44
N ILE A 189 16.19 14.57 -5.74
CA ILE A 189 17.13 13.63 -6.35
C ILE A 189 17.51 14.10 -7.76
N ILE A 190 16.54 14.55 -8.55
CA ILE A 190 16.80 15.12 -9.88
C ILE A 190 17.64 16.40 -9.76
N ALA A 191 17.32 17.30 -8.83
CA ALA A 191 18.07 18.53 -8.63
C ALA A 191 19.54 18.27 -8.25
N VAL A 192 19.78 17.35 -7.31
CA VAL A 192 21.14 16.94 -6.90
C VAL A 192 21.87 16.27 -8.06
N SER A 193 21.19 15.42 -8.84
CA SER A 193 21.78 14.77 -10.01
C SER A 193 22.19 15.78 -11.09
N ILE A 194 21.34 16.78 -11.37
CA ILE A 194 21.63 17.88 -12.31
C ILE A 194 22.79 18.74 -11.79
N LEU A 195 22.83 19.01 -10.49
CA LEU A 195 23.91 19.78 -9.86
C LEU A 195 25.25 19.07 -10.02
N ILE A 196 25.32 17.78 -9.68
CA ILE A 196 26.52 16.97 -9.82
C ILE A 196 26.95 16.91 -11.30
N ALA A 197 26.01 16.62 -12.21
CA ALA A 197 26.29 16.59 -13.65
C ALA A 197 26.85 17.93 -14.15
N SER A 198 26.27 19.05 -13.71
CA SER A 198 26.73 20.40 -14.07
C SER A 198 28.14 20.70 -13.56
N ILE A 199 28.48 20.26 -12.35
CA ILE A 199 29.84 20.37 -11.80
C ILE A 199 30.83 19.58 -12.66
N PHE A 200 30.51 18.34 -13.02
CA PHE A 200 31.36 17.53 -13.91
C PHE A 200 31.54 18.18 -15.29
N ILE A 201 30.47 18.74 -15.88
CA ILE A 201 30.55 19.47 -17.15
C ILE A 201 31.45 20.71 -17.00
N ALA A 202 31.32 21.47 -15.91
CA ALA A 202 32.16 22.64 -15.67
C ALA A 202 33.64 22.29 -15.51
N ILE A 203 33.95 21.23 -14.75
CA ILE A 203 35.32 20.74 -14.55
C ILE A 203 35.91 20.27 -15.88
N THR A 204 35.18 19.42 -16.62
CA THR A 204 35.65 18.91 -17.92
C THR A 204 35.86 20.04 -18.93
N PHE A 205 34.95 21.01 -19.00
CA PHE A 205 35.12 22.21 -19.82
C PHE A 205 36.37 23.00 -19.44
N PHE A 206 36.64 23.19 -18.15
CA PHE A 206 37.82 23.91 -17.68
C PHE A 206 39.11 23.16 -18.02
N VAL A 207 39.14 21.84 -17.83
CA VAL A 207 40.27 20.97 -18.20
C VAL A 207 40.56 21.07 -19.70
N ILE A 208 39.54 20.88 -20.54
CA ILE A 208 39.68 21.00 -22.02
C ILE A 208 40.21 22.38 -22.40
N ARG A 209 39.68 23.45 -21.80
CA ARG A 209 40.12 24.81 -22.11
C ARG A 209 41.57 25.07 -21.69
N ARG A 210 42.01 24.46 -20.58
CA ARG A 210 43.39 24.58 -20.07
C ARG A 210 44.40 23.80 -20.92
N THR A 211 44.03 22.64 -21.46
CA THR A 211 44.92 21.80 -22.27
C THR A 211 44.92 22.20 -23.75
N THR A 212 43.75 22.39 -24.35
CA THR A 212 43.63 22.59 -25.81
C THR A 212 44.07 23.99 -26.26
N LYS A 213 43.92 25.03 -25.43
CA LYS A 213 44.35 26.40 -25.80
C LYS A 213 45.87 26.51 -26.06
N PRO A 214 46.75 26.05 -25.15
CA PRO A 214 48.19 26.02 -25.39
C PRO A 214 48.62 25.17 -26.58
N ILE A 215 48.00 24.00 -26.77
CA ILE A 215 48.26 23.13 -27.93
C ILE A 215 47.89 23.86 -29.23
N SER A 216 46.76 24.55 -29.27
CA SER A 216 46.36 25.34 -30.44
C SER A 216 47.35 26.48 -30.74
N ALA A 217 47.95 27.09 -29.71
CA ALA A 217 48.99 28.09 -29.89
C ALA A 217 50.27 27.49 -30.50
N LEU A 218 50.72 26.34 -30.00
CA LEU A 218 51.83 25.57 -30.57
C LEU A 218 51.61 25.28 -32.06
N VAL A 219 50.45 24.71 -32.42
CA VAL A 219 50.12 24.35 -33.82
C VAL A 219 50.12 25.56 -34.75
N LYS A 220 49.75 26.76 -34.27
CA LYS A 220 49.75 27.98 -35.10
C LYS A 220 51.14 28.59 -35.30
N VAL A 221 52.03 28.44 -34.33
CA VAL A 221 53.34 29.13 -34.31
C VAL A 221 54.44 28.25 -34.89
N MET A 222 54.43 26.93 -34.63
CA MET A 222 55.44 25.98 -35.13
C MET A 222 55.67 26.04 -36.64
N PRO A 223 54.64 26.11 -37.52
CA PRO A 223 54.87 26.19 -38.96
C PRO A 223 55.62 27.46 -39.37
N LYS A 224 55.34 28.61 -38.73
CA LYS A 224 55.99 29.88 -39.10
C LYS A 224 57.50 29.84 -38.85
N ILE A 225 57.87 29.18 -37.75
CA ILE A 225 59.27 28.99 -37.37
C ILE A 225 59.97 28.01 -38.31
N ILE A 226 59.30 26.92 -38.70
CA ILE A 226 59.81 25.98 -39.72
C ILE A 226 60.04 26.68 -41.08
N HIS A 227 59.23 27.70 -41.42
CA HIS A 227 59.36 28.46 -42.67
C HIS A 227 60.29 29.68 -42.56
N GLY A 228 61.13 29.74 -41.53
CA GLY A 228 62.25 30.70 -41.44
C GLY A 228 62.00 31.97 -40.62
N ASP A 229 60.88 32.06 -39.88
CA ASP A 229 60.60 33.19 -38.98
C ASP A 229 61.02 32.87 -37.54
N PHE A 230 62.33 32.95 -37.27
CA PHE A 230 62.97 32.58 -36.00
C PHE A 230 62.79 33.61 -34.87
N ASN A 231 62.18 34.77 -35.13
CA ASN A 231 62.00 35.84 -34.13
C ASN A 231 60.78 35.63 -33.22
N ASN A 232 60.05 34.52 -33.37
CA ASN A 232 58.84 34.24 -32.59
C ASN A 232 59.07 33.11 -31.59
N HIS A 233 59.07 33.43 -30.29
CA HIS A 233 59.07 32.44 -29.22
C HIS A 233 57.64 31.98 -28.88
N ILE A 234 57.49 30.69 -28.58
CA ILE A 234 56.22 30.09 -28.16
C ILE A 234 56.04 30.37 -26.65
N PRO A 235 54.88 30.88 -26.20
CA PRO A 235 54.65 31.12 -24.77
C PRO A 235 54.67 29.78 -24.00
N ILE A 236 55.46 29.72 -22.92
CA ILE A 236 55.58 28.54 -22.05
C ILE A 236 54.39 28.52 -21.06
N VAL A 237 53.23 28.11 -21.55
CA VAL A 237 51.97 28.04 -20.79
C VAL A 237 51.26 26.71 -21.05
N GLY A 238 50.43 26.21 -20.12
CA GLY A 238 49.65 24.99 -20.32
C GLY A 238 49.97 23.85 -19.37
N SER A 239 49.72 22.62 -19.80
CA SER A 239 50.09 21.41 -19.04
C SER A 239 51.61 21.24 -18.99
N TYR A 240 52.10 20.32 -18.16
CA TYR A 240 53.54 20.08 -18.02
C TYR A 240 54.18 19.72 -19.37
N GLU A 241 53.54 18.83 -20.12
CA GLU A 241 54.01 18.34 -21.43
C GLU A 241 54.08 19.48 -22.45
N VAL A 242 53.07 20.35 -22.49
CA VAL A 242 53.03 21.50 -23.40
C VAL A 242 54.12 22.50 -23.04
N ARG A 243 54.37 22.75 -21.74
CA ARG A 243 55.44 23.65 -21.30
C ARG A 243 56.82 23.11 -21.62
N GLU A 244 57.05 21.81 -21.44
CA GLU A 244 58.32 21.16 -21.77
C GLU A 244 58.60 21.21 -23.27
N LEU A 245 57.59 20.92 -24.11
CA LEU A 245 57.69 21.07 -25.56
C LEU A 245 57.98 22.51 -25.98
N SER A 246 57.24 23.49 -25.46
CA SER A 246 57.47 24.90 -25.77
C SER A 246 58.88 25.37 -25.34
N ALA A 247 59.36 24.91 -24.18
CA ALA A 247 60.68 25.28 -23.67
C ALA A 247 61.81 24.68 -24.53
N ASN A 248 61.73 23.39 -24.86
CA ASN A 248 62.71 22.74 -25.73
C ASN A 248 62.71 23.32 -27.14
N PHE A 249 61.52 23.65 -27.67
CA PHE A 249 61.41 24.26 -28.99
C PHE A 249 62.00 25.67 -29.02
N ASN A 250 61.74 26.51 -28.02
CA ASN A 250 62.36 27.83 -27.90
C ASN A 250 63.89 27.71 -27.74
N TYR A 251 64.38 26.73 -26.98
CA TYR A 251 65.82 26.48 -26.82
C TYR A 251 66.52 26.12 -28.14
N MET A 252 65.81 25.57 -29.13
CA MET A 252 66.39 25.32 -30.46
C MET A 252 66.47 26.59 -31.34
N LEU A 253 65.77 27.66 -30.98
CA LEU A 253 65.75 28.94 -31.72
C LEU A 253 66.78 29.94 -31.20
N ASP A 254 67.17 29.79 -29.94
CA ASP A 254 68.23 30.54 -29.28
C ASP A 254 69.62 29.92 -29.57
#